data_AF-A0A3B8YWN1-F1
#
_entry.id   AF-A0A3B8YWN1-F1
#
_cell.length_a   1.000
_cell.length_b   1.000
_cell.length_c   1.000
_cell.angle_alpha   90.00
_cell.angle_beta   90.00
_cell.angle_gamma   90.00
#
_symmetry.space_group_name_H-M   'P 1'
#
loop_
_entity.id
_entity.type
_entity.pdbx_description
1 polymer ?
#
loop_
_entity_poly.entity_id
_entity_poly.type
_entity_poly.pdbx_seq_one_letter_code
_entity_poly.pdbx_strand_id
1 'polypeptide(L)'
;MGRFPEYFEPRSLLEAARAIDGLEDFGNDDFREPMDVLASSFGEAALHKGGAKVLCGSMVRNLRNRLRLQDWCRRHPDIEDEVIAQPIVVMGMMRSGTTLVQRLLASDLRHYCTQGWEAAEPSPAPDWNPAGEDPRIAAGEAYEQQLRQ
;
A
#
# COMPACT_ATOMS: atom_id res chain seq x y z
N MET A 1 -10.54 -16.80 19.73
CA MET A 1 -10.32 -15.34 19.60
C MET A 1 -9.50 -14.90 20.79
N GLY A 2 -8.54 -13.99 20.64
CA GLY A 2 -7.65 -13.49 21.68
C GLY A 2 -7.02 -12.16 21.26
N ARG A 3 -6.26 -11.55 22.18
CA ARG A 3 -5.49 -10.34 21.93
C ARG A 3 -4.04 -10.70 21.63
N PHE A 4 -3.43 -9.95 20.72
CA PHE A 4 -2.09 -10.23 20.19
C PHE A 4 -1.26 -8.94 20.10
N PRO A 5 -1.14 -8.14 21.18
CA PRO A 5 -0.43 -6.86 21.16
C PRO A 5 1.03 -6.98 20.73
N GLU A 6 1.66 -8.13 20.95
CA GLU A 6 3.03 -8.41 20.52
C GLU A 6 3.22 -8.37 19.00
N TYR A 7 2.15 -8.54 18.21
CA TYR A 7 2.20 -8.44 16.75
C TYR A 7 2.14 -6.99 16.25
N PHE A 8 1.77 -6.04 17.12
CA PHE A 8 1.48 -4.66 16.75
C PHE A 8 2.35 -3.66 17.53
N GLU A 9 3.50 -4.09 18.04
CA GLU A 9 4.44 -3.18 18.69
C GLU A 9 5.05 -2.24 17.63
N PRO A 10 4.87 -0.90 17.75
CA PRO A 10 5.24 0.06 16.69
C PRO A 10 6.69 -0.04 16.23
N ARG A 11 7.64 -0.21 17.16
CA ARG A 11 9.06 -0.32 16.80
C ARG A 11 9.32 -1.58 15.97
N SER A 12 8.75 -2.70 16.36
CA SER A 12 8.86 -3.98 15.65
C SER A 12 8.28 -3.90 14.24
N LEU A 13 7.17 -3.17 14.06
CA LEU A 13 6.58 -2.93 12.73
C LEU A 13 7.51 -2.10 11.83
N LEU A 14 8.10 -1.04 12.38
CA LEU A 14 9.05 -0.19 11.65
C LEU A 14 10.33 -0.96 11.30
N GLU A 15 10.91 -1.70 12.25
CA GLU A 15 12.10 -2.53 12.04
C GLU A 15 11.84 -3.62 10.98
N ALA A 16 10.69 -4.28 11.04
CA ALA A 16 10.29 -5.28 10.05
C ALA A 16 10.16 -4.67 8.64
N ALA A 17 9.63 -3.46 8.51
CA ALA A 17 9.53 -2.78 7.22
C ALA A 17 10.91 -2.42 6.64
N ARG A 18 11.82 -1.90 7.48
CA ARG A 18 13.20 -1.58 7.09
C ARG A 18 13.97 -2.81 6.62
N ALA A 19 13.77 -3.94 7.30
CA ALA A 19 14.48 -5.18 7.00
C ALA A 19 14.18 -5.77 5.61
N ILE A 20 13.09 -5.34 4.94
CA ILE A 20 12.69 -5.90 3.63
C ILE A 20 13.60 -5.39 2.51
N ASP A 21 13.80 -4.08 2.42
CA ASP A 21 14.56 -3.45 1.33
C ASP A 21 15.82 -2.70 1.84
N GLY A 22 16.06 -2.66 3.15
CA GLY A 22 17.19 -1.95 3.76
C GLY A 22 17.05 -0.41 3.80
N LEU A 23 15.86 0.11 3.47
CA LEU A 23 15.58 1.54 3.48
C LEU A 23 15.27 2.03 4.90
N GLU A 24 15.72 3.22 5.27
CA GLU A 24 15.58 3.74 6.64
C GLU A 24 14.67 4.97 6.77
N ASP A 25 14.52 5.72 5.67
CA ASP A 25 13.87 7.03 5.63
C ASP A 25 12.38 6.92 5.30
N PHE A 26 11.54 7.24 6.29
CA PHE A 26 10.09 7.30 6.14
C PHE A 26 9.57 8.68 5.77
N GLY A 27 10.44 9.67 5.52
CA GLY A 27 10.07 11.06 5.32
C GLY A 27 9.49 11.68 6.60
N ASN A 28 8.49 12.56 6.45
CA ASN A 28 7.85 13.20 7.60
C ASN A 28 7.20 12.18 8.56
N ASP A 29 7.17 12.50 9.84
CA ASP A 29 6.67 11.68 10.94
C ASP A 29 5.13 11.75 11.12
N ASP A 30 4.39 12.49 10.29
CA ASP A 30 2.91 12.62 10.36
C ASP A 30 2.16 11.28 10.35
N PHE A 31 2.77 10.21 9.83
CA PHE A 31 2.18 8.88 9.82
C PHE A 31 2.27 8.13 11.16
N ARG A 32 3.13 8.58 12.09
CA ARG A 32 3.41 7.86 13.34
C ARG A 32 2.19 7.82 14.24
N GLU A 33 1.56 8.96 14.47
CA GLU A 33 0.35 9.04 15.31
C GLU A 33 -0.78 8.11 14.79
N PRO A 34 -1.22 8.20 13.52
CA PRO A 34 -2.27 7.30 13.03
C PRO A 34 -1.82 5.83 13.01
N MET A 35 -0.54 5.54 12.81
CA MET A 35 0.02 4.19 12.91
C MET A 35 -0.08 3.65 14.35
N ASP A 36 0.31 4.44 15.35
CA ASP A 36 0.28 4.05 16.76
C ASP A 36 -1.16 3.81 17.24
N VAL A 37 -2.10 4.67 16.84
CA VAL A 37 -3.54 4.49 17.11
C VAL A 37 -4.06 3.19 16.48
N LEU A 38 -3.69 2.91 15.23
CA LEU A 38 -4.10 1.68 14.53
C LEU A 38 -3.49 0.44 15.18
N ALA A 39 -2.20 0.48 15.52
CA ALA A 39 -1.47 -0.58 16.20
C ALA A 39 -2.10 -0.93 17.56
N SER A 40 -2.37 0.10 18.37
CA SER A 40 -3.07 -0.06 19.65
C SER A 40 -4.45 -0.68 19.47
N SER A 41 -5.23 -0.18 18.51
CA SER A 41 -6.57 -0.71 18.21
C SER A 41 -6.54 -2.20 17.81
N PHE A 42 -5.58 -2.61 16.99
CA PHE A 42 -5.40 -4.02 16.60
C PHE A 42 -4.88 -4.89 17.76
N GLY A 43 -4.04 -4.36 18.64
CA GLY A 43 -3.58 -5.06 19.84
C GLY A 43 -4.72 -5.36 20.82
N GLU A 44 -5.71 -4.48 20.90
CA GLU A 44 -6.89 -4.64 21.76
C GLU A 44 -8.01 -5.49 21.13
N ALA A 45 -8.00 -5.61 19.79
CA ALA A 45 -9.01 -6.34 19.03
C ALA A 45 -9.04 -7.83 19.39
N ALA A 46 -10.25 -8.38 19.49
CA ALA A 46 -10.45 -9.81 19.63
C ALA A 46 -10.25 -10.47 18.25
N LEU A 47 -9.04 -10.95 17.97
CA LEU A 47 -8.67 -11.58 16.69
C LEU A 47 -8.46 -13.09 16.86
N HIS A 48 -8.40 -13.83 15.76
CA HIS A 48 -7.72 -15.13 15.77
C HIS A 48 -6.26 -14.93 15.35
N LYS A 49 -5.38 -15.87 15.75
CA LYS A 49 -3.92 -15.74 15.51
C LYS A 49 -3.58 -15.52 14.03
N GLY A 50 -4.31 -16.15 13.13
CA GLY A 50 -4.15 -15.94 11.68
C GLY A 50 -4.50 -14.51 11.25
N GLY A 51 -5.60 -13.94 11.76
CA GLY A 51 -6.01 -12.57 11.47
C GLY A 51 -5.02 -11.55 12.00
N ALA A 52 -4.48 -11.78 13.21
CA ALA A 52 -3.41 -10.93 13.76
C ALA A 52 -2.17 -10.91 12.84
N LYS A 53 -1.75 -12.06 12.32
CA LYS A 53 -0.65 -12.15 11.34
C LYS A 53 -0.95 -11.39 10.04
N VAL A 54 -2.17 -11.52 9.51
CA VAL A 54 -2.58 -10.83 8.26
C VAL A 54 -2.56 -9.32 8.45
N LEU A 55 -3.07 -8.82 9.58
CA LEU A 55 -3.08 -7.38 9.89
C LEU A 55 -1.66 -6.85 10.14
N CYS A 56 -0.84 -7.57 10.91
CA CYS A 56 0.57 -7.24 11.12
C CYS A 56 1.32 -7.15 9.78
N GLY A 57 1.18 -8.16 8.91
CA GLY A 57 1.78 -8.14 7.57
C GLY A 57 1.27 -6.99 6.70
N SER A 58 -0.01 -6.62 6.83
CA SER A 58 -0.56 -5.46 6.13
C SER A 58 0.04 -4.13 6.62
N MET A 59 0.25 -3.96 7.93
CA MET A 59 0.92 -2.76 8.46
C MET A 59 2.36 -2.68 7.98
N VAL A 60 3.13 -3.77 8.07
CA VAL A 60 4.51 -3.85 7.55
C VAL A 60 4.56 -3.54 6.05
N ARG A 61 3.62 -4.07 5.27
CA ARG A 61 3.50 -3.78 3.83
C ARG A 61 3.30 -2.29 3.57
N ASN A 62 2.38 -1.63 4.28
CA ASN A 62 2.13 -0.20 4.12
C ASN A 62 3.36 0.65 4.50
N LEU A 63 4.07 0.29 5.58
CA LEU A 63 5.29 0.96 6.01
C LEU A 63 6.43 0.79 4.99
N ARG A 64 6.62 -0.42 4.45
CA ARG A 64 7.57 -0.67 3.35
C ARG A 64 7.21 0.14 2.09
N ASN A 65 5.93 0.20 1.72
CA ASN A 65 5.49 1.01 0.59
C ASN A 65 5.82 2.50 0.80
N ARG A 66 5.70 3.01 2.03
CA ARG A 66 6.13 4.37 2.38
C ARG A 66 7.65 4.56 2.23
N LEU A 67 8.46 3.62 2.72
CA LEU A 67 9.93 3.66 2.53
C LEU A 67 10.30 3.71 1.05
N ARG A 68 9.70 2.84 0.23
CA ARG A 68 9.94 2.81 -1.22
C ARG A 68 9.55 4.12 -1.88
N LEU A 69 8.38 4.68 -1.53
CA LEU A 69 7.92 5.97 -2.07
C LEU A 69 8.94 7.08 -1.80
N GLN A 70 9.40 7.20 -0.55
CA GLN A 70 10.40 8.20 -0.17
C GLN A 70 11.71 8.02 -0.93
N ASP A 71 12.18 6.78 -1.05
CA ASP A 71 13.40 6.49 -1.81
C ASP A 71 13.26 6.81 -3.31
N TRP A 72 12.11 6.54 -3.91
CA TRP A 72 11.83 6.91 -5.31
C TRP A 72 11.77 8.43 -5.50
N CYS A 73 11.03 9.17 -4.67
CA CYS A 73 11.00 10.64 -4.73
C CYS A 73 12.39 11.26 -4.52
N ARG A 74 13.21 10.69 -3.62
CA ARG A 74 14.59 11.14 -3.39
C ARG A 74 15.50 10.90 -4.60
N ARG A 75 15.34 9.77 -5.30
CA ARG A 75 16.15 9.42 -6.49
C ARG A 75 15.68 10.13 -7.76
N HIS A 76 14.39 10.46 -7.84
CA HIS A 76 13.72 11.05 -8.99
C HIS A 76 12.91 12.26 -8.52
N PRO A 77 13.57 13.40 -8.22
CA PRO A 77 12.90 14.59 -7.71
C PRO A 77 11.90 15.20 -8.71
N ASP A 78 12.04 14.89 -9.99
CA ASP A 78 11.10 15.24 -11.07
C ASP A 78 9.68 14.67 -10.83
N ILE A 79 9.53 13.61 -10.01
CA ILE A 79 8.21 13.13 -9.57
C ILE A 79 7.42 14.23 -8.86
N GLU A 80 8.09 15.12 -8.11
CA GLU A 80 7.43 16.22 -7.40
C GLU A 80 7.00 17.36 -8.33
N ASP A 81 7.57 17.42 -9.53
CA ASP A 81 7.23 18.42 -10.55
C ASP A 81 6.01 18.00 -11.41
N GLU A 82 5.57 16.74 -11.31
CA GLU A 82 4.45 16.21 -12.08
C GLU A 82 3.12 16.90 -11.75
N VAL A 83 2.42 17.38 -12.78
CA VAL A 83 1.16 18.10 -12.64
C VAL A 83 -0.02 17.16 -12.90
N ILE A 84 -0.73 16.78 -11.84
CA ILE A 84 -1.99 16.02 -11.94
C ILE A 84 -3.14 16.96 -12.33
N ALA A 85 -3.32 17.20 -13.63
CA ALA A 85 -4.36 18.09 -14.14
C ALA A 85 -5.73 17.40 -14.20
N GLN A 86 -6.76 18.07 -13.67
CA GLN A 86 -8.18 17.68 -13.79
C GLN A 86 -8.50 16.24 -13.33
N PRO A 87 -8.16 15.85 -12.08
CA PRO A 87 -8.46 14.51 -11.58
C PRO A 87 -9.97 14.27 -11.46
N ILE A 88 -10.42 13.09 -11.86
CA ILE A 88 -11.79 12.62 -11.63
C ILE A 88 -11.80 11.75 -10.37
N VAL A 89 -12.50 12.22 -9.33
CA VAL A 89 -12.62 11.48 -8.06
C VAL A 89 -14.03 10.90 -7.94
N VAL A 90 -14.14 9.57 -7.92
CA VAL A 90 -15.41 8.86 -7.74
C VAL A 90 -15.66 8.66 -6.24
N MET A 91 -16.71 9.28 -5.70
CA MET A 91 -17.12 9.14 -4.30
C MET A 91 -18.54 8.58 -4.20
N GLY A 92 -18.81 7.81 -3.16
CA GLY A 92 -20.13 7.24 -2.88
C GLY A 92 -20.11 6.22 -1.75
N MET A 93 -21.29 5.86 -1.26
CA MET A 93 -21.41 4.82 -0.22
C MET A 93 -20.95 3.47 -0.75
N MET A 94 -20.54 2.59 0.17
CA MET A 94 -20.30 1.19 -0.20
C MET A 94 -21.54 0.62 -0.88
N ARG A 95 -21.34 -0.03 -2.03
CA ARG A 95 -22.39 -0.65 -2.86
C ARG A 95 -23.32 0.32 -3.61
N SER A 96 -22.93 1.57 -3.85
CA SER A 96 -23.71 2.53 -4.66
C SER A 96 -23.36 2.57 -6.16
N GLY A 97 -22.69 1.54 -6.68
CA GLY A 97 -22.26 1.49 -8.09
C GLY A 97 -20.95 2.23 -8.42
N THR A 98 -20.20 2.72 -7.42
CA THR A 98 -18.90 3.38 -7.62
C THR A 98 -17.90 2.52 -8.40
N THR A 99 -17.86 1.21 -8.14
CA THR A 99 -17.03 0.27 -8.90
C THR A 99 -17.39 0.21 -10.39
N LEU A 100 -18.68 0.28 -10.74
CA LEU A 100 -19.11 0.33 -12.14
C LEU A 100 -18.61 1.61 -12.80
N VAL A 101 -18.80 2.76 -12.14
CA VAL A 101 -18.35 4.06 -12.64
C VAL A 101 -16.83 4.09 -12.83
N GLN A 102 -16.05 3.62 -11.84
CA GLN A 102 -14.60 3.52 -11.94
C GLN A 102 -14.16 2.69 -13.17
N ARG A 103 -14.80 1.53 -13.40
CA ARG A 103 -14.48 0.67 -14.55
C ARG A 103 -14.87 1.29 -15.89
N LEU A 104 -15.99 2.01 -15.95
CA LEU A 104 -16.40 2.73 -17.16
C LEU A 104 -15.39 3.83 -17.51
N LEU A 105 -14.95 4.61 -16.52
CA LEU A 105 -13.92 5.65 -16.73
C LEU A 105 -12.58 5.04 -17.18
N ALA A 106 -12.18 3.92 -16.56
CA ALA A 106 -10.94 3.20 -16.88
C ALA A 106 -10.95 2.52 -18.27
N SER A 107 -12.13 2.42 -18.91
CA SER A 107 -12.22 1.85 -20.26
C SER A 107 -11.81 2.86 -21.35
N ASP A 108 -11.68 4.15 -21.01
CA ASP A 108 -11.21 5.19 -21.92
C ASP A 108 -9.70 5.38 -21.75
N LEU A 109 -8.93 5.14 -22.82
CA LEU A 109 -7.46 5.22 -22.83
C LEU A 109 -6.91 6.64 -22.58
N ARG A 110 -7.77 7.67 -22.62
CA ARG A 110 -7.38 9.05 -22.26
C ARG A 110 -7.25 9.24 -20.74
N HIS A 111 -7.78 8.32 -19.94
CA HIS A 111 -7.63 8.35 -18.49
C HIS A 111 -6.54 7.39 -18.05
N TYR A 112 -5.68 7.85 -17.14
CA TYR A 112 -4.91 6.95 -16.30
C TYR A 112 -5.74 6.58 -15.08
N CYS A 113 -5.92 5.28 -14.84
CA CYS A 113 -6.66 4.74 -13.71
C CYS A 113 -5.75 3.81 -12.92
N THR A 114 -5.68 4.02 -11.61
CA THR A 114 -4.87 3.19 -10.71
C THR A 114 -5.31 1.73 -10.80
N GLN A 115 -4.37 0.87 -11.17
CA GLN A 115 -4.56 -0.56 -11.26
C GLN A 115 -4.53 -1.21 -9.87
N GLY A 116 -5.13 -2.39 -9.73
CA GLY A 116 -5.18 -3.09 -8.44
C GLY A 116 -3.80 -3.39 -7.85
N TRP A 117 -2.83 -3.73 -8.71
CA TRP A 117 -1.46 -4.00 -8.30
C TRP A 117 -0.71 -2.70 -7.90
N GLU A 118 -0.97 -1.58 -8.57
CA GLU A 118 -0.44 -0.25 -8.18
C GLU A 118 -1.01 0.18 -6.82
N ALA A 119 -2.30 -0.05 -6.58
CA ALA A 119 -2.91 0.25 -5.28
C ALA A 119 -2.34 -0.61 -4.13
N ALA A 120 -1.97 -1.87 -4.42
CA ALA A 120 -1.39 -2.77 -3.43
C ALA A 120 0.08 -2.43 -3.12
N GLU A 121 0.87 -2.11 -4.15
CA GLU A 121 2.28 -1.76 -4.07
C GLU A 121 2.58 -0.56 -4.99
N PRO A 122 2.40 0.69 -4.51
CA PRO A 122 2.47 1.89 -5.36
C PRO A 122 3.87 2.17 -5.88
N SER A 123 4.89 1.84 -5.11
CA SER A 123 6.29 2.04 -5.48
C SER A 123 6.98 0.70 -5.72
N PRO A 124 7.66 0.52 -6.87
CA PRO A 124 8.43 -0.69 -7.16
C PRO A 124 9.59 -0.85 -6.17
N ALA A 125 10.21 -2.04 -6.17
CA ALA A 125 11.45 -2.27 -5.42
C ALA A 125 12.55 -1.27 -5.88
N PRO A 126 13.47 -0.87 -4.99
CA PRO A 126 14.46 0.18 -5.31
C PRO A 126 15.38 -0.15 -6.49
N ASP A 127 15.63 -1.42 -6.74
CA ASP A 127 16.48 -1.96 -7.80
C ASP A 127 15.75 -2.17 -9.14
N TRP A 128 14.44 -1.90 -9.19
CA TRP A 128 13.66 -2.03 -10.41
C TRP A 128 14.06 -0.99 -11.46
N ASN A 129 14.13 -1.42 -12.72
CA ASN A 129 14.40 -0.58 -13.87
C ASN A 129 13.08 -0.10 -14.53
N PRO A 130 12.80 1.21 -14.57
CA PRO A 130 11.59 1.75 -15.20
C PRO A 130 11.40 1.44 -16.69
N ALA A 131 12.47 1.10 -17.40
CA ALA A 131 12.39 0.69 -18.82
C ALA A 131 12.05 -0.79 -19.01
N GLY A 132 12.00 -1.58 -17.93
CA GLY A 132 11.71 -3.01 -17.95
C GLY A 132 10.25 -3.33 -17.68
N GLU A 133 9.92 -4.63 -17.70
CA GLU A 133 8.63 -5.12 -17.23
C GLU A 133 8.51 -4.91 -15.71
N ASP A 134 7.32 -4.54 -15.25
CA ASP A 134 7.06 -4.36 -13.83
C ASP A 134 6.68 -5.69 -13.17
N PRO A 135 7.53 -6.24 -12.28
CA PRO A 135 7.24 -7.53 -11.63
C PRO A 135 5.97 -7.50 -10.77
N ARG A 136 5.49 -6.30 -10.38
CA ARG A 136 4.25 -6.14 -9.61
C ARG A 136 3.00 -6.53 -10.42
N ILE A 137 3.05 -6.43 -11.75
CA ILE A 137 1.94 -6.83 -12.62
C ILE A 137 1.71 -8.34 -12.47
N ALA A 138 2.74 -9.15 -12.69
CA ALA A 138 2.67 -10.61 -12.56
C ALA A 138 2.27 -11.04 -11.13
N ALA A 139 2.76 -10.34 -10.10
CA ALA A 139 2.35 -10.58 -8.72
C ALA A 139 0.86 -10.27 -8.48
N GLY A 140 0.36 -9.17 -9.05
CA GLY A 140 -1.06 -8.81 -9.02
C GLY A 140 -1.96 -9.83 -9.71
N GLU A 141 -1.56 -10.29 -10.91
CA GLU A 141 -2.29 -11.32 -11.64
C GLU A 141 -2.35 -12.65 -10.88
N ALA A 142 -1.23 -13.07 -10.27
CA ALA A 142 -1.20 -14.27 -9.43
C ALA A 142 -2.11 -14.13 -8.20
N TYR A 143 -2.15 -12.96 -7.57
CA TYR A 143 -3.05 -12.67 -6.45
C TYR A 143 -4.52 -12.72 -6.88
N GLU A 144 -4.87 -12.13 -8.03
CA GLU A 144 -6.23 -12.22 -8.57
C GLU A 144 -6.67 -13.66 -8.86
N GLN A 145 -5.77 -14.49 -9.40
CA GLN A 145 -6.07 -15.90 -9.67
C GLN A 145 -6.39 -16.67 -8.40
N GLN A 146 -5.69 -16.39 -7.29
CA GLN A 146 -5.95 -17.01 -5.99
C GLN A 146 -7.32 -16.60 -5.41
N LEU A 147 -7.77 -15.36 -5.65
CA LEU A 147 -9.08 -14.88 -5.16
C LEU A 147 -10.28 -15.44 -5.93
N ARG A 148 -10.07 -15.96 -7.15
CA ARG A 148 -11.12 -16.53 -8.00
C ARG A 148 -11.35 -18.02 -7.77
N GLN A 149 -10.49 -18.68 -6.99
CA GLN A 149 -10.58 -20.10 -6.62
C GLN A 149 -11.32 -20.27 -5.29
#